data_AF-A0A349A3F6-F1
#
_entry.id   AF-A0A349A3F6-F1
#
_cell.length_a   1.000
_cell.length_b   1.000
_cell.length_c   1.000
_cell.angle_alpha   90.00
_cell.angle_beta   90.00
_cell.angle_gamma   90.00
#
_symmetry.space_group_name_H-M   'P 1'
#
loop_
_entity.id
_entity.type
_entity.pdbx_description
1 polymer ?
#
loop_
_entity_poly.entity_id
_entity_poly.type
_entity_poly.pdbx_seq_one_letter_code
_entity_poly.pdbx_strand_id
1 'polypeptide(L)'
;GFQLRNVLPDIEIVPLRGNLDTRIRKVGTEGLDGVIVAAAGIRRMGWVERVSQFIPVEILLPAIGQGVLGIEHRADDPELLE
;
A
#
# COMPACT_ATOMS: atom_id res chain seq x y z
N GLY A 1 10.24 -0.22 -5.21
CA GLY A 1 11.42 -1.05 -5.49
C GLY A 1 12.70 -0.28 -5.26
N PHE A 2 12.97 0.71 -6.11
CA PHE A 2 14.21 1.52 -6.08
C PHE A 2 14.58 2.07 -4.69
N GLN A 3 13.66 2.79 -4.02
CA GLN A 3 13.94 3.38 -2.70
C GLN A 3 14.32 2.33 -1.64
N LEU A 4 13.71 1.14 -1.68
CA LEU A 4 14.03 0.07 -0.73
C LEU A 4 15.43 -0.48 -0.96
N ARG A 5 15.86 -0.67 -2.21
CA ARG A 5 17.22 -1.13 -2.52
C ARG A 5 18.29 -0.13 -2.12
N ASN A 6 17.98 1.17 -2.03
CA ASN A 6 18.93 2.15 -1.52
C ASN A 6 19.20 2.02 -0.02
N VAL A 7 18.24 1.46 0.74
CA VAL A 7 18.33 1.31 2.21
C VAL A 7 18.66 -0.13 2.60
N LEU A 8 18.21 -1.10 1.81
CA LEU A 8 18.42 -2.53 1.96
C LEU A 8 18.95 -3.08 0.62
N PRO A 9 20.26 -2.95 0.34
CA PRO A 9 20.84 -3.32 -0.96
C PRO A 9 20.63 -4.78 -1.35
N ASP A 10 20.63 -5.67 -0.36
CA ASP A 10 20.57 -7.11 -0.56
C ASP A 10 19.13 -7.66 -0.64
N ILE A 11 18.11 -6.79 -0.64
CA ILE A 11 16.71 -7.23 -0.67
C ILE A 11 16.30 -7.73 -2.06
N GLU A 12 15.75 -8.94 -2.11
CA GLU A 12 15.06 -9.43 -3.31
C GLU A 12 13.64 -8.85 -3.35
N ILE A 13 13.29 -8.20 -4.47
CA ILE A 13 11.95 -7.63 -4.67
C ILE A 13 11.24 -8.42 -5.75
N VAL A 14 10.23 -9.17 -5.35
CA VAL A 14 9.39 -9.95 -6.26
C VAL A 14 8.09 -9.21 -6.60
N PRO A 15 7.61 -9.26 -7.86
CA PRO A 15 6.32 -8.70 -8.22
C PRO A 15 5.16 -9.43 -7.50
N LEU A 16 4.26 -8.67 -6.88
CA LEU A 16 3.10 -9.22 -6.17
C LEU A 16 1.80 -8.54 -6.64
N ARG A 17 0.79 -9.34 -6.99
CA ARG A 17 -0.55 -8.89 -7.41
C ARG A 17 -1.65 -9.53 -6.55
N GLY A 18 -2.85 -8.98 -6.64
CA GLY A 18 -4.02 -9.35 -5.83
C GLY A 18 -4.59 -8.17 -5.06
N ASN A 19 -5.66 -8.39 -4.30
CA ASN A 19 -6.15 -7.42 -3.31
C ASN A 19 -5.29 -7.46 -2.03
N LEU A 20 -5.51 -6.53 -1.09
CA LEU A 20 -4.71 -6.42 0.14
C LEU A 20 -4.66 -7.75 0.92
N ASP A 21 -5.81 -8.37 1.12
CA ASP A 21 -5.98 -9.63 1.84
C ASP A 21 -5.18 -10.79 1.22
N THR A 22 -5.32 -11.01 -0.08
CA THR A 22 -4.55 -12.05 -0.80
C THR A 22 -3.05 -11.80 -0.74
N ARG A 23 -2.62 -10.55 -0.87
CA ARG A 23 -1.18 -10.19 -0.79
C ARG A 23 -0.60 -10.52 0.59
N ILE A 24 -1.32 -10.23 1.67
CA ILE A 24 -0.86 -10.56 3.03
C ILE A 24 -0.78 -12.08 3.22
N ARG A 25 -1.78 -12.84 2.75
CA ARG A 25 -1.74 -14.30 2.83
C ARG A 25 -0.54 -14.90 2.10
N LYS A 26 -0.18 -14.35 0.94
CA LYS A 26 0.95 -14.82 0.13
C LYS A 26 2.30 -14.78 0.86
N VAL A 27 2.44 -13.95 1.89
CA VAL A 27 3.63 -13.98 2.76
C VAL A 27 3.82 -15.37 3.38
N GLY A 28 2.74 -15.98 3.88
CA GLY A 28 2.81 -17.32 4.47
C GLY A 28 2.77 -18.49 3.48
N THR A 29 2.42 -18.25 2.20
CA THR A 29 2.16 -19.35 1.24
C THR A 29 3.12 -19.37 0.04
N GLU A 30 3.77 -18.25 -0.29
CA GLU A 30 4.64 -18.12 -1.47
C GLU A 30 6.11 -17.89 -1.08
N GLY A 31 6.47 -18.16 0.17
CA GLY A 31 7.86 -18.06 0.65
C GLY A 31 8.40 -16.63 0.67
N LEU A 32 7.54 -15.63 0.93
CA LEU A 32 7.98 -14.23 1.05
C LEU A 32 8.30 -13.92 2.51
N ASP A 33 9.38 -13.17 2.74
CA ASP A 33 9.71 -12.69 4.10
C ASP A 33 8.75 -11.60 4.58
N GLY A 34 8.10 -10.89 3.66
CA GLY A 34 7.16 -9.83 4.00
C GLY A 34 6.54 -9.16 2.79
N VAL A 35 5.65 -8.20 3.05
CA VAL A 35 5.00 -7.39 2.04
C VAL A 35 4.90 -5.94 2.50
N ILE A 36 5.13 -5.00 1.59
CA ILE A 36 4.93 -3.57 1.83
C ILE A 36 3.60 -3.15 1.22
N VAL A 37 2.76 -2.55 2.06
CA VAL A 37 1.42 -2.08 1.69
C VAL A 37 1.16 -0.70 2.27
N ALA A 38 0.23 0.04 1.68
CA ALA A 38 -0.12 1.37 2.15
C ALA A 38 -0.79 1.30 3.54
N ALA A 39 -0.27 2.08 4.49
CA ALA A 39 -0.82 2.18 5.85
C ALA A 39 -2.31 2.54 5.87
N ALA A 40 -2.76 3.37 4.93
CA ALA A 40 -4.17 3.78 4.82
C ALA A 40 -5.11 2.59 4.56
N GLY A 41 -4.69 1.62 3.71
CA GLY A 41 -5.47 0.42 3.45
C GLY A 41 -5.61 -0.45 4.69
N ILE A 42 -4.51 -0.65 5.42
CA ILE A 42 -4.51 -1.40 6.68
C ILE A 42 -5.40 -0.75 7.74
N ARG A 43 -5.30 0.57 7.94
CA ARG A 43 -6.11 1.30 8.92
C ARG A 43 -7.60 1.20 8.63
N ARG A 44 -8.00 1.31 7.35
CA ARG A 44 -9.41 1.18 6.94
C ARG A 44 -9.97 -0.23 7.17
N MET A 45 -9.14 -1.25 7.03
CA MET A 45 -9.53 -2.63 7.33
C MET A 45 -9.53 -2.95 8.83
N GLY A 46 -9.00 -2.07 9.67
CA GLY A 46 -8.85 -2.32 11.10
C GLY A 46 -7.79 -3.37 11.42
N TRP A 47 -6.73 -3.49 10.60
CA TRP A 47 -5.68 -4.52 10.73
C TRP A 47 -4.34 -3.97 11.23
N VAL A 48 -4.36 -2.87 11.98
CA VAL A 48 -3.15 -2.16 12.42
C VAL A 48 -2.23 -3.05 13.26
N GLU A 49 -2.81 -3.97 14.02
CA GLU A 49 -2.11 -4.96 14.85
C GLU A 49 -1.27 -5.97 14.06
N ARG A 50 -1.51 -6.11 12.75
CA ARG A 50 -0.71 -6.97 11.87
C ARG A 50 0.54 -6.29 11.31
N VAL A 51 0.69 -4.98 11.54
CA VAL A 51 1.80 -4.18 10.99
C VAL A 51 3.04 -4.38 11.85
N SER A 52 4.11 -4.90 11.26
CA SER A 52 5.41 -4.99 11.90
C SER A 52 6.08 -3.62 12.07
N GLN A 53 5.93 -2.75 11.07
CA GLN A 53 6.53 -1.42 11.07
C GLN A 53 5.79 -0.46 10.13
N PHE A 54 5.63 0.80 10.55
CA PHE A 54 5.32 1.91 9.65
C PHE A 54 6.62 2.55 9.14
N ILE A 55 6.73 2.73 7.83
CA ILE A 55 7.94 3.29 7.21
C ILE A 55 7.83 4.82 7.17
N PRO A 56 8.80 5.56 7.75
CA PRO A 56 8.87 7.03 7.67
C PRO A 56 8.97 7.55 6.23
N VAL A 57 8.45 8.75 5.99
CA VAL A 57 8.43 9.37 4.65
C VAL A 57 9.81 9.76 4.14
N GLU A 58 10.76 9.95 5.07
CA GLU A 58 12.18 10.21 4.80
C GLU A 58 12.87 8.98 4.21
N ILE A 59 12.35 7.78 4.48
CA ILE A 59 12.87 6.51 3.99
C ILE A 59 12.14 6.08 2.71
N LEU A 60 10.80 6.16 2.71
CA LEU A 60 9.97 5.75 1.58
C LEU A 60 8.91 6.81 1.29
N LEU A 61 9.22 7.64 0.29
CA LEU A 61 8.25 8.60 -0.26
C LEU A 61 6.99 7.86 -0.75
N PRO A 62 5.78 8.24 -0.31
CA PRO A 62 4.55 7.59 -0.70
C PRO A 62 4.18 7.87 -2.16
N ALA A 63 3.33 7.03 -2.73
CA ALA A 63 2.71 7.31 -4.02
C ALA A 63 1.83 8.58 -3.95
N ILE A 64 1.70 9.28 -5.08
CA ILE A 64 0.82 10.45 -5.20
C ILE A 64 -0.60 10.05 -4.80
N GLY A 65 -1.22 10.83 -3.91
CA GLY A 65 -2.57 10.57 -3.42
C GLY A 65 -2.71 9.33 -2.54
N GLN A 66 -1.62 8.71 -2.07
CA GLN A 66 -1.70 7.55 -1.18
C GLN A 66 -2.51 7.89 0.08
N GLY A 67 -3.62 7.19 0.28
CA GLY A 67 -4.51 7.39 1.41
C GLY A 67 -5.61 8.43 1.18
N VAL A 68 -5.63 9.12 0.05
CA VAL A 68 -6.77 9.96 -0.35
C VAL A 68 -7.88 9.06 -0.94
N LEU A 69 -9.13 9.47 -0.74
CA LEU A 69 -10.26 8.97 -1.52
C LEU A 69 -10.66 10.09 -2.48
N GLY A 70 -10.56 9.83 -3.77
CA GLY A 70 -11.12 10.71 -4.80
C GLY A 70 -12.55 10.30 -5.08
N ILE A 71 -13.44 11.27 -5.18
CA ILE A 71 -14.81 11.07 -5.67
C ILE A 71 -14.83 11.65 -7.07
N GLU A 72 -15.17 10.83 -8.05
CA GLU A 72 -15.31 11.24 -9.45
C GLU A 72 -16.79 11.24 -9.81
N HIS A 73 -17.21 12.28 -10.51
CA HIS A 73 -18.56 12.42 -11.03
C HIS A 73 -18.52 12.82 -12.50
N ARG A 74 -19.65 12.68 -13.19
CA ARG A 74 -19.79 13.16 -14.57
C ARG A 74 -19.67 14.68 -14.60
N ALA A 75 -18.91 15.20 -15.57
CA ALA A 75 -18.68 16.64 -15.71
C ALA A 75 -19.96 17.43 -16.05
N ASP A 76 -20.97 16.78 -16.63
CA ASP A 76 -22.26 17.36 -17.04
C ASP A 76 -23.39 17.09 -16.04
N ASP A 77 -23.07 16.64 -14.83
CA ASP A 77 -24.04 16.35 -13.76
C ASP A 77 -23.84 17.31 -12.56
N PRO A 78 -24.33 18.58 -12.66
CA PRO A 78 -24.14 19.59 -11.63
C PRO A 78 -25.01 19.35 -10.39
N GLU A 79 -26.13 18.63 -10.52
CA GLU A 79 -27.01 18.29 -9.39
C GLU A 79 -26.29 17.43 -8.34
N LEU A 80 -25.27 16.67 -8.75
CA LEU A 80 -24.47 15.83 -7.86
C LEU A 80 -23.50 16.63 -6.95
N LEU A 81 -23.34 17.94 -7.19
CA LEU A 81 -22.48 18.84 -6.41
C LEU A 81 -23.25 19.74 -5.43
N GLU A 82 -24.59 19.77 -5.50
CA GLU A 82 -25.44 20.49 -4.53
C GLU A 82 -25.61 19.71 -3.22
#